data_AF-A0A8G2FEG7-F1
#
_entry.id   AF-A0A8G2FEG7-F1
#
_cell.length_a   1.000
_cell.length_b   1.000
_cell.length_c   1.000
_cell.angle_alpha   90.00
_cell.angle_beta   90.00
_cell.angle_gamma   90.00
#
_symmetry.space_group_name_H-M   'P 1'
#
loop_
_entity.id
_entity.type
_entity.pdbx_description
1 polymer ?
#
loop_
_entity_poly.entity_id
_entity_poly.type
_entity_poly.pdbx_seq_one_letter_code
_entity_poly.pdbx_strand_id
1 'polypeptide(L)'
;MIPVVTEDSTGPAALPTADSWAWFTATHRERAPSWRNEVTLRSVEMFTEYEPGIHIAHISPTPLLLIVGLGDHLTVADQALSAYEQALQPKKLVMLNGGHFDAYVHDFDKASGAACAWFKEHLASAS
;
A
#
# COMPACT_ATOMS: atom_id res chain seq x y z
N MET A 1 -7.26 12.39 19.29
CA MET A 1 -6.74 12.19 17.93
C MET A 1 -5.26 12.52 17.94
N ILE A 2 -4.47 11.87 17.09
CA ILE A 2 -3.10 12.27 16.75
C ILE A 2 -3.06 12.53 15.25
N PRO A 3 -2.10 13.32 14.73
CA PRO A 3 -2.01 13.53 13.29
C PRO A 3 -1.55 12.26 12.56
N VAL A 4 -1.97 12.12 11.30
CA VAL A 4 -1.48 11.05 10.42
C VAL A 4 -0.06 11.38 9.96
N VAL A 5 0.16 12.62 9.55
CA VAL A 5 1.46 13.13 9.07
C VAL A 5 1.83 14.43 9.77
N THR A 6 3.12 14.76 9.82
CA THR A 6 3.66 15.97 10.46
C THR A 6 4.83 16.52 9.65
N GLU A 7 4.97 17.85 9.61
CA GLU A 7 6.16 18.50 9.04
C GLU A 7 7.38 18.34 9.96
N ASP A 8 7.15 18.35 11.29
CA ASP A 8 8.19 18.07 12.29
C ASP A 8 8.38 16.56 12.40
N SER A 9 9.47 16.04 11.83
CA SER A 9 9.83 14.62 11.84
C SER A 9 10.11 14.05 13.25
N THR A 10 10.22 14.90 14.26
CA THR A 10 10.37 14.50 15.67
C THR A 10 9.08 14.59 16.47
N GLY A 11 8.04 15.17 15.88
CA GLY A 11 6.72 15.30 16.47
C GLY A 11 5.89 14.01 16.39
N PRO A 12 4.85 13.86 17.22
CA PRO A 12 4.02 12.67 17.24
C PRO A 12 3.11 12.62 16.01
N ALA A 13 3.27 11.58 15.16
CA ALA A 13 2.36 11.27 14.06
C ALA A 13 2.37 9.77 13.75
N ALA A 14 1.31 9.28 13.10
CA ALA A 14 1.23 7.87 12.70
C ALA A 14 2.26 7.51 11.60
N LEU A 15 2.52 8.43 10.66
CA LEU A 15 3.46 8.29 9.55
C LEU A 15 4.43 9.49 9.54
N PRO A 16 5.46 9.49 10.41
CA PRO A 16 6.34 10.64 10.63
C PRO A 16 7.48 10.74 9.59
N THR A 17 7.18 10.48 8.31
CA THR A 17 8.17 10.54 7.22
C THR A 17 7.93 11.74 6.32
N ALA A 18 9.01 12.32 5.79
CA ALA A 18 8.94 13.53 4.97
C ALA A 18 8.15 13.34 3.66
N ASP A 19 8.26 12.17 3.05
CA ASP A 19 7.51 11.80 1.86
C ASP A 19 6.01 11.63 2.14
N SER A 20 5.64 11.08 3.31
CA SER A 20 4.25 11.02 3.76
C SER A 20 3.68 12.42 3.95
N TRP A 21 4.40 13.31 4.65
CA TRP A 21 3.97 14.70 4.82
C TRP A 21 3.73 15.39 3.49
N ALA A 22 4.71 15.32 2.58
CA ALA A 22 4.62 15.94 1.26
C ALA A 22 3.42 15.40 0.47
N TRP A 23 3.26 14.07 0.40
CA TRP A 23 2.20 13.45 -0.38
C TRP A 23 0.81 13.72 0.18
N PHE A 24 0.59 13.56 1.49
CA PHE A 24 -0.72 13.80 2.11
C PHE A 24 -1.10 15.29 2.06
N THR A 25 -0.15 16.19 2.28
CA THR A 25 -0.39 17.65 2.20
C THR A 25 -0.75 18.10 0.78
N ALA A 26 -0.02 17.62 -0.22
CA ALA A 26 -0.35 17.90 -1.62
C ALA A 26 -1.71 17.30 -2.00
N THR A 27 -1.95 16.03 -1.65
CA THR A 27 -3.19 15.33 -1.96
C THR A 27 -4.41 15.98 -1.30
N HIS A 28 -4.31 16.45 -0.06
CA HIS A 28 -5.38 17.21 0.59
C HIS A 28 -5.77 18.45 -0.22
N ARG A 29 -4.78 19.23 -0.69
CA ARG A 29 -5.04 20.45 -1.46
C ARG A 29 -5.60 20.18 -2.85
N GLU A 30 -5.10 19.14 -3.52
CA GLU A 30 -5.32 18.94 -4.95
C GLU A 30 -6.44 17.95 -5.28
N ARG A 31 -6.64 16.93 -4.43
CA ARG A 31 -7.46 15.75 -4.76
C ARG A 31 -8.48 15.39 -3.68
N ALA A 32 -8.18 15.64 -2.41
CA ALA A 32 -8.98 15.17 -1.27
C ALA A 32 -9.17 16.25 -0.19
N PRO A 33 -9.84 17.37 -0.48
CA PRO A 33 -10.00 18.48 0.46
C PRO A 33 -10.83 18.15 1.71
N SER A 34 -11.61 17.06 1.67
CA SER A 34 -12.37 16.56 2.81
C SER A 34 -11.54 15.69 3.77
N TRP A 35 -10.35 15.23 3.36
CA TRP A 35 -9.46 14.47 4.23
C TRP A 35 -8.97 15.34 5.38
N ARG A 36 -8.95 14.77 6.59
CA ARG A 36 -8.46 15.42 7.81
C ARG A 36 -7.20 14.69 8.28
N ASN A 37 -6.19 15.45 8.68
CA ASN A 37 -4.96 14.92 9.24
C ASN A 37 -5.14 14.43 10.69
N GLU A 38 -6.01 13.44 10.88
CA GLU A 38 -6.38 12.94 12.20
C GLU A 38 -6.61 11.42 12.18
N VAL A 39 -6.05 10.71 13.16
CA VAL A 39 -6.33 9.30 13.45
C VAL A 39 -6.48 9.12 14.97
N THR A 40 -7.22 8.10 15.41
CA THR A 40 -7.30 7.79 16.84
C THR A 40 -6.03 7.08 17.29
N LEU A 41 -5.57 7.33 18.52
CA LEU A 41 -4.43 6.60 19.09
C LEU A 41 -4.71 5.09 19.17
N ARG A 42 -5.96 4.70 19.44
CA ARG A 42 -6.39 3.30 19.47
C ARG A 42 -6.29 2.61 18.11
N SER A 43 -6.56 3.32 17.01
CA SER A 43 -6.35 2.78 15.66
C SER A 43 -4.87 2.55 15.36
N VAL A 44 -3.98 3.41 15.87
CA VAL A 44 -2.52 3.24 15.72
C VAL A 44 -2.02 2.07 16.55
N GLU A 45 -2.50 1.91 17.78
CA GLU A 45 -2.25 0.70 18.58
C GLU A 45 -2.65 -0.57 17.83
N MET A 46 -3.89 -0.64 17.31
CA MET A 46 -4.36 -1.78 16.51
C MET A 46 -3.54 -2.01 15.23
N PHE A 47 -3.07 -0.94 14.59
CA PHE A 47 -2.21 -1.03 13.42
C PHE A 47 -0.89 -1.74 13.74
N THR A 48 -0.31 -1.54 14.93
CA THR A 48 0.94 -2.23 15.34
C THR A 48 0.77 -3.73 15.57
N GLU A 49 -0.46 -4.19 15.78
CA GLU A 49 -0.79 -5.61 15.99
C GLU A 49 -1.26 -6.29 14.69
N TYR A 50 -1.44 -5.53 13.61
CA TYR A 50 -2.01 -6.03 12.36
C TYR A 50 -0.95 -6.78 11.54
N GLU A 51 -1.05 -8.11 11.53
CA GLU A 51 -0.15 -9.01 10.80
C GLU A 51 -0.92 -9.81 9.73
N PRO A 52 -1.18 -9.24 8.54
CA PRO A 52 -1.90 -9.95 7.48
C PRO A 52 -1.05 -10.99 6.74
N GLY A 53 0.28 -10.90 6.81
CA GLY A 53 1.20 -11.74 6.04
C GLY A 53 1.03 -13.23 6.35
N ILE A 54 0.74 -13.57 7.62
CA ILE A 54 0.53 -14.96 8.07
C ILE A 54 -0.67 -15.65 7.40
N HIS A 55 -1.58 -14.88 6.81
CA HIS A 55 -2.79 -15.41 6.18
C HIS A 55 -2.65 -15.52 4.65
N ILE A 56 -1.51 -15.13 4.06
CA ILE A 56 -1.40 -14.99 2.61
C ILE A 56 -1.58 -16.32 1.85
N ALA A 57 -1.19 -17.44 2.44
CA ALA A 57 -1.41 -18.77 1.86
C ALA A 57 -2.91 -19.14 1.78
N HIS A 58 -3.77 -18.57 2.63
CA HIS A 58 -5.21 -18.83 2.64
C HIS A 58 -5.97 -18.09 1.53
N ILE A 59 -5.30 -17.22 0.76
CA ILE A 59 -5.94 -16.51 -0.37
C ILE A 59 -6.29 -17.52 -1.49
N SER A 60 -5.43 -18.51 -1.72
CA SER A 60 -5.67 -19.57 -2.71
C SER A 60 -6.97 -20.35 -2.40
N PRO A 61 -7.78 -20.69 -3.42
CA PRO A 61 -7.49 -20.63 -4.86
C PRO A 61 -7.80 -19.29 -5.54
N THR A 62 -8.13 -18.24 -4.78
CA THR A 62 -8.40 -16.92 -5.34
C THR A 62 -7.12 -16.34 -5.97
N PRO A 63 -7.15 -15.86 -7.24
CA PRO A 63 -5.96 -15.30 -7.89
C PRO A 63 -5.41 -14.05 -7.20
N LEU A 64 -4.13 -14.08 -6.87
CA LEU A 64 -3.43 -13.01 -6.16
C LEU A 64 -2.42 -12.28 -7.05
N LEU A 65 -2.53 -10.96 -7.14
CA LEU A 65 -1.50 -10.08 -7.71
C LEU A 65 -0.92 -9.21 -6.60
N LEU A 66 0.41 -9.28 -6.39
CA LEU A 66 1.15 -8.30 -5.59
C LEU A 66 1.85 -7.31 -6.52
N ILE A 67 1.64 -6.02 -6.29
CA ILE A 67 2.37 -4.92 -6.92
C ILE A 67 3.20 -4.24 -5.83
N VAL A 68 4.53 -4.29 -5.94
CA VAL A 68 5.44 -3.90 -4.86
C VAL A 68 6.38 -2.80 -5.34
N GLY A 69 6.46 -1.69 -4.60
CA GLY A 69 7.49 -0.68 -4.78
C GLY A 69 8.80 -1.11 -4.10
N LEU A 70 9.88 -1.23 -4.86
CA LEU A 70 11.17 -1.69 -4.35
C LEU A 70 11.87 -0.67 -3.44
N GLY A 71 11.51 0.62 -3.56
CA GLY A 71 11.98 1.69 -2.70
C GLY A 71 11.02 2.02 -1.55
N ASP A 72 10.00 1.19 -1.31
CA ASP A 72 8.99 1.44 -0.29
C ASP A 72 9.54 1.18 1.12
N HIS A 73 9.49 2.20 1.98
CA HIS A 73 9.86 2.13 3.39
C HIS A 73 8.66 2.18 4.35
N LEU A 74 7.44 2.37 3.86
CA LEU A 74 6.20 2.35 4.67
C LEU A 74 5.57 0.96 4.69
N THR A 75 5.51 0.31 3.53
CA THR A 75 5.20 -1.12 3.39
C THR A 75 6.40 -1.81 2.79
N VAL A 76 7.37 -2.13 3.66
CA VAL A 76 8.72 -2.54 3.25
C VAL A 76 8.72 -3.71 2.26
N ALA A 77 9.48 -3.54 1.18
CA ALA A 77 9.45 -4.45 0.04
C ALA A 77 9.85 -5.89 0.40
N ASP A 78 10.78 -6.07 1.34
CA ASP A 78 11.25 -7.38 1.77
C ASP A 78 10.14 -8.22 2.43
N GLN A 79 9.29 -7.61 3.27
CA GLN A 79 8.13 -8.28 3.85
C GLN A 79 7.10 -8.65 2.77
N ALA A 80 6.83 -7.76 1.81
CA ALA A 80 5.90 -8.03 0.71
C ALA A 80 6.41 -9.18 -0.19
N LEU A 81 7.71 -9.19 -0.51
CA LEU A 81 8.34 -10.25 -1.30
C LEU A 81 8.37 -11.59 -0.55
N SER A 82 8.68 -11.57 0.75
CA SER A 82 8.62 -12.77 1.60
C SER A 82 7.21 -13.36 1.66
N ALA A 83 6.18 -12.50 1.79
CA ALA A 83 4.79 -12.92 1.75
C ALA A 83 4.43 -13.52 0.38
N TYR A 84 4.87 -12.91 -0.73
CA TYR A 84 4.65 -13.45 -2.06
C TYR A 84 5.21 -14.87 -2.20
N GLU A 85 6.40 -15.16 -1.67
CA GLU A 85 6.96 -16.51 -1.71
C GLU A 85 6.11 -17.54 -0.95
N GLN A 86 5.52 -17.14 0.18
CA GLN A 86 4.62 -17.99 0.98
C GLN A 86 3.21 -18.16 0.37
N ALA A 87 2.78 -17.23 -0.49
CA ALA A 87 1.49 -17.32 -1.14
C ALA A 87 1.39 -18.56 -2.06
N LEU A 88 0.18 -19.12 -2.18
CA LEU A 88 -0.08 -20.26 -3.06
C LEU A 88 -0.62 -19.79 -4.43
N GLN A 89 -0.68 -20.71 -5.40
CA GLN A 89 -1.12 -20.42 -6.78
C GLN A 89 -2.66 -20.29 -6.89
N PRO A 90 -3.19 -19.54 -7.87
CA PRO A 90 -2.47 -18.74 -8.87
C PRO A 90 -2.02 -17.37 -8.31
N LYS A 91 -0.73 -17.04 -8.50
CA LYS A 91 -0.15 -15.78 -8.03
C LYS A 91 0.75 -15.10 -9.07
N LYS A 92 0.85 -13.77 -9.00
CA LYS A 92 1.75 -12.95 -9.83
C LYS A 92 2.35 -11.81 -9.03
N LEU A 93 3.59 -11.46 -9.35
CA LEU A 93 4.33 -10.33 -8.77
C LEU A 93 4.65 -9.30 -9.86
N VAL A 94 4.46 -8.03 -9.55
CA VAL A 94 4.93 -6.88 -10.34
C VAL A 94 5.75 -5.98 -9.43
N MET A 95 6.96 -5.65 -9.85
CA MET A 95 7.86 -4.77 -9.10
C MET A 95 7.94 -3.40 -9.77
N LEU A 96 7.84 -2.35 -8.97
CA LEU A 96 8.00 -0.94 -9.33
C LEU A 96 9.30 -0.43 -8.70
N ASN A 97 10.00 0.50 -9.35
CA ASN A 97 11.30 0.97 -8.82
C ASN A 97 11.15 2.10 -7.79
N GLY A 98 9.98 2.73 -7.71
CA GLY A 98 9.71 3.86 -6.82
C GLY A 98 9.44 3.51 -5.36
N GLY A 99 9.17 4.55 -4.58
CA GLY A 99 8.74 4.48 -3.18
C GLY A 99 7.23 4.25 -3.03
N HIS A 100 6.74 4.26 -1.79
CA HIS A 100 5.37 3.89 -1.43
C HIS A 100 4.30 4.57 -2.30
N PHE A 101 4.48 5.88 -2.52
CA PHE A 101 3.47 6.69 -3.19
C PHE A 101 3.57 6.68 -4.73
N ASP A 102 4.68 6.19 -5.30
CA ASP A 102 4.94 6.28 -6.74
C ASP A 102 3.97 5.44 -7.57
N ALA A 103 3.45 4.34 -7.00
CA ALA A 103 2.41 3.53 -7.62
C ALA A 103 1.12 4.32 -7.92
N TYR A 104 0.87 5.41 -7.21
CA TYR A 104 -0.31 6.27 -7.40
C TYR A 104 -0.05 7.46 -8.34
N VAL A 105 1.21 7.72 -8.72
CA VAL A 105 1.60 8.90 -9.51
C VAL A 105 2.57 8.55 -10.63
N HIS A 106 3.85 8.34 -10.34
CA HIS A 106 4.90 8.16 -11.36
C HIS A 106 4.78 6.83 -12.11
N ASP A 107 4.46 5.75 -11.38
CA ASP A 107 4.34 4.39 -11.90
C ASP A 107 2.86 3.98 -12.10
N PHE A 108 1.93 4.95 -12.12
CA PHE A 108 0.49 4.70 -12.16
C PHE A 108 0.08 3.83 -13.36
N ASP A 109 0.56 4.13 -14.57
CA ASP A 109 0.19 3.37 -15.77
C ASP A 109 0.63 1.90 -15.67
N LYS A 110 1.80 1.65 -15.08
CA LYS A 110 2.33 0.30 -14.88
C LYS A 110 1.54 -0.45 -13.80
N ALA A 111 1.30 0.20 -12.67
CA ALA A 111 0.55 -0.39 -11.55
C ALA A 111 -0.91 -0.67 -11.93
N SER A 112 -1.61 0.35 -12.44
CA SER A 112 -3.00 0.23 -12.86
C SER A 112 -3.17 -0.72 -14.05
N GLY A 113 -2.26 -0.69 -15.03
CA GLY A 113 -2.26 -1.59 -16.18
C GLY A 113 -2.13 -3.06 -15.77
N ALA A 114 -1.22 -3.36 -14.83
CA ALA A 114 -1.06 -4.71 -14.29
C ALA A 114 -2.33 -5.19 -13.55
N ALA A 115 -2.91 -4.34 -12.70
CA ALA A 115 -4.14 -4.64 -11.99
C ALA A 115 -5.32 -4.88 -12.94
N CYS A 116 -5.51 -3.99 -13.93
CA CYS A 116 -6.55 -4.13 -14.93
C CYS A 116 -6.41 -5.41 -15.75
N ALA A 117 -5.19 -5.77 -16.18
CA ALA A 117 -4.94 -7.00 -16.91
C ALA A 117 -5.27 -8.24 -16.07
N TRP A 118 -4.86 -8.25 -14.80
CA TRP A 118 -5.14 -9.36 -13.87
C TRP A 118 -6.63 -9.55 -13.62
N PHE A 119 -7.36 -8.46 -13.34
CA PHE A 119 -8.80 -8.54 -13.16
C PHE A 119 -9.51 -9.00 -14.44
N LYS A 120 -9.12 -8.52 -15.62
CA LYS A 120 -9.67 -8.99 -16.89
C LYS A 120 -9.42 -10.49 -17.10
N GLU A 121 -8.24 -10.98 -16.76
CA GLU A 121 -7.89 -12.40 -16.89
C GLU A 121 -8.72 -13.30 -15.96
N HIS A 122 -8.95 -12.87 -14.72
CA HIS A 122 -9.50 -13.74 -13.67
C HIS A 122 -10.97 -13.48 -13.30
N LEU A 123 -11.56 -12.35 -13.71
CA LEU A 123 -12.97 -12.04 -13.46
C LEU A 123 -13.85 -12.07 -14.71
N ALA A 124 -13.27 -12.01 -15.92
CA ALA A 124 -14.07 -11.92 -17.16
C ALA A 124 -14.67 -13.24 -17.64
N SER A 125 -14.58 -14.32 -16.85
CA SER A 125 -15.07 -15.66 -17.17
C SER A 125 -16.06 -16.20 -16.14
N ALA A 126 -16.99 -15.35 -15.69
CA ALA A 126 -18.30 -15.78 -15.21
C ALA A 126 -19.34 -15.43 -16.30
N SER A 127 -19.50 -16.33 -17.28
CA SER A 127 -20.62 -16.35 -18.21
C SER A 127 -21.26 -17.72 -18.18
#